data_AF-A0A7C3E7D7-F1
#
_entry.id   AF-A0A7C3E7D7-F1
#
_cell.length_a   1.000
_cell.length_b   1.000
_cell.length_c   1.000
_cell.angle_alpha   90.00
_cell.angle_beta   90.00
_cell.angle_gamma   90.00
#
_symmetry.space_group_name_H-M   'P 1'
#
loop_
_entity.id
_entity.type
_entity.pdbx_description
1 polymer ?
#
loop_
_entity_poly.entity_id
_entity_poly.type
_entity_poly.pdbx_seq_one_letter_code
_entity_poly.pdbx_strand_id
1 'polypeptide(L)'
;MKHHREEGELHSPKLSEELEDRLRPSRYLGYDRDHLGVALLRREMFEAAASQFKRAVYLNPYESAFKQHLAWCLYKMNRLSDALTEIDAALQQKPADPDSRIIRERILQAQKEGGFGEKTAP
;
A
#
# COMPACT_ATOMS: atom_id res chain seq x y z
N MET A 1 -11.92 -13.33 -37.47
CA MET A 1 -12.79 -13.61 -36.30
C MET A 1 -11.97 -13.37 -35.04
N LYS A 2 -12.42 -12.40 -34.21
CA LYS A 2 -12.12 -12.14 -32.78
C LYS A 2 -10.85 -12.74 -32.15
N HIS A 3 -9.75 -11.97 -32.11
CA HIS A 3 -8.61 -12.15 -31.18
C HIS A 3 -8.70 -11.12 -30.04
N HIS A 4 -9.70 -11.22 -29.17
CA HIS A 4 -9.91 -10.28 -28.05
C HIS A 4 -10.36 -11.01 -26.78
N ARG A 5 -9.70 -12.11 -26.41
CA ARG A 5 -10.09 -12.88 -25.20
C ARG A 5 -8.96 -13.33 -24.27
N GLU A 6 -7.73 -12.87 -24.47
CA GLU A 6 -6.60 -13.27 -23.60
C GLU A 6 -6.18 -12.17 -22.61
N GLU A 7 -6.42 -10.89 -22.90
CA GLU A 7 -6.04 -9.78 -21.99
C GLU A 7 -6.86 -9.75 -20.68
N GLY A 8 -8.05 -10.36 -20.69
CA GLY A 8 -8.90 -10.45 -19.49
C GLY A 8 -8.48 -11.52 -18.50
N GLU A 9 -7.68 -12.51 -18.91
CA GLU A 9 -7.21 -13.58 -18.02
C GLU A 9 -6.01 -13.15 -17.19
N LEU A 10 -5.16 -12.27 -17.74
CA LEU A 10 -3.98 -11.71 -17.06
C LEU A 10 -4.31 -10.98 -15.74
N HIS A 11 -5.55 -10.52 -15.62
CA HIS A 11 -6.08 -9.76 -14.47
C HIS A 11 -7.06 -10.55 -13.60
N SER A 12 -7.21 -11.86 -13.80
CA SER A 12 -8.04 -12.65 -12.90
C SER A 12 -7.34 -12.83 -11.54
N PRO A 13 -8.05 -12.68 -10.39
CA PRO A 13 -7.46 -12.84 -9.06
C PRO A 13 -6.73 -14.18 -8.85
N LYS A 14 -7.24 -15.24 -9.51
CA LYS A 14 -6.63 -16.57 -9.51
C LYS A 14 -5.33 -16.62 -10.31
N LEU A 15 -5.27 -15.98 -11.48
CA LEU A 15 -4.04 -15.93 -12.26
C LEU A 15 -3.01 -15.03 -11.55
N SER A 16 -3.41 -13.94 -10.90
CA SER A 16 -2.48 -13.16 -10.08
C SER A 16 -1.91 -13.97 -8.93
N GLU A 17 -2.71 -14.79 -8.25
CA GLU A 17 -2.27 -15.64 -7.14
C GLU A 17 -1.32 -16.78 -7.61
N GLU A 18 -1.62 -17.43 -8.73
CA GLU A 18 -0.78 -18.48 -9.30
C GLU A 18 0.54 -17.93 -9.89
N LEU A 19 0.48 -16.77 -10.55
CA LEU A 19 1.66 -16.05 -11.04
C LEU A 19 2.49 -15.52 -9.87
N GLU A 20 1.84 -15.03 -8.81
CA GLU A 20 2.46 -14.59 -7.56
C GLU A 20 3.20 -15.74 -6.87
N ASP A 21 2.60 -16.93 -6.77
CA ASP A 21 3.25 -18.10 -6.19
C ASP A 21 4.42 -18.61 -7.04
N ARG A 22 4.35 -18.49 -8.37
CA ARG A 22 5.45 -18.90 -9.27
C ARG A 22 6.58 -17.88 -9.35
N LEU A 23 6.31 -16.59 -9.14
CA LEU A 23 7.30 -15.51 -9.26
C LEU A 23 7.84 -15.01 -7.92
N ARG A 24 7.26 -15.40 -6.77
CA ARG A 24 7.79 -15.03 -5.46
C ARG A 24 9.10 -15.78 -5.14
N PRO A 25 10.18 -15.06 -4.74
CA PRO A 25 11.34 -15.69 -4.13
C PRO A 25 11.01 -16.38 -2.79
N SER A 26 10.01 -15.88 -2.05
CA SER A 26 9.43 -16.49 -0.85
C SER A 26 8.14 -15.78 -0.41
N ARG A 27 7.10 -16.55 -0.06
CA ARG A 27 5.85 -16.08 0.56
C ARG A 27 6.08 -15.23 1.81
N TYR A 28 7.16 -15.46 2.54
CA TYR A 28 7.41 -14.84 3.84
C TYR A 28 8.31 -13.61 3.76
N LEU A 29 8.77 -13.25 2.56
CA LEU A 29 9.71 -12.15 2.37
C LEU A 29 9.00 -10.80 2.58
N GLY A 30 9.60 -9.92 3.38
CA GLY A 30 9.10 -8.56 3.64
C GLY A 30 8.23 -8.43 4.89
N TYR A 31 7.71 -9.52 5.47
CA TYR A 31 6.95 -9.46 6.73
C TYR A 31 7.81 -9.02 7.93
N ASP A 32 9.11 -9.33 7.93
CA ASP A 32 10.07 -8.82 8.91
C ASP A 32 10.15 -7.28 8.87
N ARG A 33 10.19 -6.72 7.66
CA ARG A 33 10.21 -5.27 7.42
C ARG A 33 8.88 -4.65 7.78
N ASP A 34 7.77 -5.29 7.43
CA ASP A 34 6.44 -4.82 7.76
C ASP A 34 6.21 -4.75 9.26
N HIS A 35 6.54 -5.82 10.00
CA HIS A 35 6.43 -5.85 11.46
C HIS A 35 7.28 -4.76 12.13
N LEU A 36 8.51 -4.57 11.66
CA LEU A 36 9.36 -3.48 12.14
C LEU A 36 8.75 -2.11 11.81
N GLY A 37 8.21 -1.94 10.60
CA GLY A 37 7.50 -0.73 10.19
C GLY A 37 6.30 -0.43 11.08
N VAL A 38 5.49 -1.43 11.41
CA VAL A 38 4.35 -1.28 12.35
C VAL A 38 4.83 -0.88 13.73
N ALA A 39 5.92 -1.48 14.23
CA ALA A 39 6.50 -1.12 15.52
C ALA A 39 7.01 0.33 15.55
N LEU A 40 7.65 0.79 14.47
CA LEU A 40 8.13 2.16 14.32
C LEU A 40 6.97 3.16 14.18
N LEU A 41 5.93 2.81 13.42
CA LEU A 41 4.73 3.61 13.23
C LEU A 41 4.01 3.86 14.56
N ARG A 42 3.90 2.83 15.42
CA ARG A 42 3.32 2.96 16.77
C ARG A 42 4.11 3.88 17.69
N ARG A 43 5.40 4.11 17.38
CA ARG A 43 6.27 5.07 18.08
C ARG A 43 6.33 6.42 17.38
N GLU A 44 5.45 6.66 16.40
CA GLU A 44 5.40 7.89 15.61
C GLU A 44 6.70 8.22 14.85
N MET A 45 7.57 7.21 14.65
CA MET A 45 8.80 7.34 13.86
C MET A 45 8.49 7.15 12.37
N PHE A 46 7.75 8.09 11.79
CA PHE A 46 7.09 7.90 10.50
C PHE A 46 8.05 7.69 9.32
N GLU A 47 9.15 8.43 9.25
CA GLU A 47 10.13 8.30 8.15
C GLU A 47 10.81 6.94 8.19
N ALA A 48 11.17 6.47 9.39
CA ALA A 48 11.78 5.16 9.59
C ALA A 48 10.78 4.04 9.26
N ALA A 49 9.52 4.18 9.69
CA ALA A 49 8.45 3.23 9.38
C ALA A 49 8.22 3.13 7.86
N ALA A 50 8.09 4.27 7.18
CA ALA A 50 7.92 4.33 5.73
C ALA A 50 9.09 3.69 4.97
N SER A 51 10.34 3.84 5.46
CA SER A 51 11.50 3.16 4.88
C SER A 51 11.35 1.63 4.96
N GLN A 52 10.91 1.09 6.09
CA GLN A 52 10.70 -0.35 6.23
C GLN A 52 9.53 -0.85 5.38
N PHE A 53 8.40 -0.12 5.35
CA PHE A 53 7.27 -0.49 4.50
C PHE A 53 7.63 -0.45 3.01
N LYS A 54 8.39 0.55 2.54
CA LYS A 54 8.92 0.55 1.16
C LYS A 54 9.77 -0.67 0.87
N ARG A 55 10.58 -1.13 1.82
CA ARG A 55 11.35 -2.35 1.67
C ARG A 55 10.44 -3.59 1.62
N ALA A 56 9.39 -3.65 2.45
CA ALA A 56 8.39 -4.72 2.40
C ALA A 56 7.70 -4.78 1.03
N VAL A 57 7.23 -3.65 0.51
CA VAL A 57 6.63 -3.53 -0.83
C VAL A 57 7.60 -3.95 -1.94
N TYR A 58 8.88 -3.54 -1.86
CA TYR A 58 9.89 -3.96 -2.84
C TYR A 58 10.13 -5.48 -2.82
N LEU A 59 10.17 -6.07 -1.62
CA LEU A 59 10.42 -7.49 -1.43
C LEU A 59 9.23 -8.35 -1.85
N ASN A 60 8.01 -7.86 -1.61
CA ASN A 60 6.78 -8.53 -2.01
C ASN A 60 5.74 -7.50 -2.50
N PRO A 61 5.74 -7.18 -3.81
CA PRO A 61 4.85 -6.20 -4.39
C PRO A 61 3.41 -6.70 -4.55
N TYR A 62 3.12 -7.98 -4.27
CA TYR A 62 1.77 -8.55 -4.38
C TYR A 62 1.02 -8.58 -3.05
N GLU A 63 1.72 -8.40 -1.93
CA GLU A 63 1.07 -8.20 -0.64
C GLU A 63 0.46 -6.78 -0.59
N SER A 64 -0.87 -6.72 -0.57
CA SER A 64 -1.62 -5.47 -0.51
C SER A 64 -1.42 -4.78 0.84
N ALA A 65 -1.30 -5.54 1.94
CA ALA A 65 -1.15 -5.02 3.29
C ALA A 65 0.07 -4.10 3.43
N PHE A 66 1.17 -4.41 2.76
CA PHE A 66 2.38 -3.59 2.81
C PHE A 66 2.17 -2.20 2.19
N LYS A 67 1.39 -2.11 1.10
CA LYS A 67 1.01 -0.83 0.48
C LYS A 67 0.02 -0.07 1.34
N GLN A 68 -0.91 -0.77 2.00
CA GLN A 68 -1.84 -0.17 2.96
C GLN A 68 -1.09 0.48 4.13
N HIS A 69 -0.14 -0.23 4.72
CA HIS A 69 0.69 0.30 5.81
C HIS A 69 1.57 1.47 5.36
N LEU A 70 2.17 1.39 4.16
CA LEU A 70 2.93 2.50 3.58
C LEU A 70 2.03 3.72 3.34
N ALA A 71 0.86 3.55 2.75
CA ALA A 71 -0.11 4.62 2.51
C ALA A 71 -0.53 5.30 3.82
N TRP A 72 -0.85 4.50 4.84
CA TRP A 72 -1.20 5.03 6.17
C TRP A 72 -0.05 5.81 6.81
N CYS A 73 1.18 5.33 6.67
CA CYS A 73 2.36 6.04 7.16
C CYS A 73 2.60 7.36 6.42
N LEU A 74 2.44 7.36 5.09
CA LEU A 74 2.56 8.56 4.25
C LEU A 74 1.47 9.59 4.58
N TYR A 75 0.25 9.13 4.83
CA TYR A 75 -0.85 9.95 5.32
C TYR A 75 -0.48 10.65 6.63
N LYS A 76 0.11 9.93 7.59
CA LYS A 76 0.57 10.51 8.87
C LYS A 76 1.67 11.57 8.70
N MET A 77 2.48 11.48 7.66
CA MET A 77 3.49 12.49 7.29
C MET A 77 2.94 13.63 6.42
N ASN A 78 1.62 13.73 6.25
CA ASN A 78 0.98 14.69 5.34
C ASN A 78 1.42 14.57 3.86
N ARG A 79 2.02 13.44 3.46
CA ARG A 79 2.43 13.15 2.08
C ARG A 79 1.26 12.56 1.30
N LEU A 80 0.19 13.34 1.16
CA LEU A 80 -1.11 12.83 0.75
C LEU A 80 -1.14 12.27 -0.68
N SER A 81 -0.42 12.88 -1.62
CA SER A 81 -0.36 12.39 -3.02
C SER A 81 0.32 11.03 -3.13
N ASP A 82 1.42 10.83 -2.40
CA ASP A 82 2.11 9.54 -2.34
C ASP A 82 1.24 8.49 -1.64
N ALA A 83 0.58 8.87 -0.54
CA ALA A 83 -0.33 8.00 0.18
C ALA A 83 -1.48 7.51 -0.71
N LEU A 84 -2.04 8.40 -1.53
CA LEU A 84 -3.12 8.06 -2.46
C LEU A 84 -2.65 7.07 -3.53
N THR A 85 -1.43 7.25 -4.04
CA THR A 85 -0.85 6.33 -5.04
C THR A 85 -0.72 4.91 -4.48
N GLU A 86 -0.20 4.78 -3.26
CA GLU A 86 -0.01 3.46 -2.62
C GLU A 86 -1.34 2.80 -2.26
N ILE A 87 -2.33 3.55 -1.77
CA ILE A 87 -3.64 2.96 -1.42
C ILE A 87 -4.45 2.57 -2.66
N ASP A 88 -4.34 3.33 -3.75
CA ASP A 88 -4.95 2.98 -5.02
C ASP A 88 -4.32 1.70 -5.60
N ALA A 89 -3.01 1.54 -5.48
CA ALA A 89 -2.33 0.30 -5.86
C ALA A 89 -2.78 -0.90 -4.98
N ALA A 90 -3.01 -0.69 -3.68
CA ALA A 90 -3.57 -1.73 -2.81
C ALA A 90 -4.99 -2.14 -3.25
N LEU A 91 -5.84 -1.16 -3.59
CA LEU A 91 -7.21 -1.39 -4.08
C LEU A 91 -7.27 -1.99 -5.48
N GLN A 92 -6.28 -1.76 -6.34
CA GLN A 92 -6.18 -2.47 -7.61
C GLN A 92 -6.00 -3.98 -7.40
N GLN A 93 -5.27 -4.38 -6.36
CA GLN A 93 -5.04 -5.78 -6.01
C GLN A 93 -6.23 -6.38 -5.25
N LYS A 94 -6.80 -5.66 -4.28
CA LYS A 94 -7.99 -6.08 -3.52
C LYS A 94 -9.08 -5.00 -3.56
N PRO A 95 -9.89 -4.93 -4.65
CA PRO A 95 -10.88 -3.87 -4.83
C PRO A 95 -11.97 -3.81 -3.75
N ALA A 96 -12.24 -4.94 -3.10
CA ALA A 96 -13.25 -5.08 -2.05
C ALA A 96 -12.72 -4.89 -0.62
N ASP A 97 -11.44 -4.53 -0.45
CA ASP A 97 -10.83 -4.39 0.87
C ASP A 97 -11.38 -3.15 1.63
N PRO A 98 -12.12 -3.35 2.74
CA PRO A 98 -12.77 -2.25 3.44
C PRO A 98 -11.78 -1.30 4.10
N ASP A 99 -10.68 -1.82 4.66
CA ASP A 99 -9.66 -1.01 5.33
C ASP A 99 -8.97 -0.05 4.35
N SER A 100 -8.65 -0.53 3.15
CA SER A 100 -8.07 0.30 2.10
C SER A 100 -9.00 1.42 1.65
N ARG A 101 -10.31 1.14 1.55
CA ARG A 101 -11.32 2.18 1.20
C ARG A 101 -11.40 3.25 2.28
N ILE A 102 -11.42 2.85 3.55
CA ILE A 102 -11.42 3.79 4.69
C ILE A 102 -10.16 4.66 4.69
N ILE A 103 -8.98 4.07 4.47
CA ILE A 103 -7.72 4.82 4.38
C ILE A 103 -7.77 5.81 3.21
N ARG A 104 -8.25 5.38 2.04
CA ARG A 104 -8.38 6.24 0.86
C ARG A 104 -9.33 7.42 1.11
N GLU A 105 -10.48 7.18 1.72
CA GLU A 105 -11.42 8.23 2.10
C GLU A 105 -10.78 9.27 3.03
N ARG A 106 -10.02 8.82 4.03
CA ARG A 106 -9.26 9.71 4.94
C ARG A 106 -8.23 10.55 4.19
N ILE A 107 -7.49 9.95 3.26
CA ILE A 107 -6.49 10.66 2.44
C ILE A 107 -7.17 11.73 1.59
N LEU A 108 -8.25 11.39 0.89
CA LEU A 108 -8.99 12.33 0.05
C LEU A 108 -9.61 13.47 0.85
N GLN A 109 -10.12 13.19 2.04
CA GLN A 109 -10.65 14.21 2.93
C GLN A 109 -9.54 15.20 3.35
N ALA A 110 -8.39 14.68 3.79
CA ALA A 110 -7.24 15.52 4.13
C ALA A 110 -6.75 16.36 2.94
N GLN A 111 -6.79 15.83 1.71
CA GLN A 111 -6.40 16.61 0.52
C GLN A 111 -7.35 17.79 0.27
N LYS A 112 -8.67 17.58 0.45
CA LYS A 112 -9.66 18.65 0.33
C LYS A 112 -9.48 19.75 1.37
N GLU A 113 -9.00 19.37 2.55
CA GLU A 113 -8.74 20.28 3.68
C GLU A 113 -7.41 21.04 3.55
N GLY A 114 -6.60 20.77 2.51
CA GLY A 114 -5.27 21.38 2.34
C GLY A 114 -4.17 20.68 3.15
N GLY A 115 -4.44 19.47 3.64
CA GLY A 115 -3.54 18.69 4.48
C GLY A 115 -3.64 19.02 5.96
N PHE A 116 -2.83 18.33 6.76
CA PHE A 116 -2.63 18.69 8.16
C PHE A 116 -1.70 19.90 8.15
N GLY A 117 -2.24 21.11 8.31
CA GLY A 117 -1.44 22.32 8.39
C GLY A 117 -0.22 22.08 9.30
N GLU A 118 0.95 22.56 8.88
CA GLU A 118 2.19 22.40 9.64
C GLU A 118 1.89 22.76 11.10
N LYS A 119 2.01 21.78 11.99
CA LYS A 119 2.21 22.09 13.40
C LYS A 119 3.56 22.79 13.46
N THR A 120 3.55 24.09 13.26
CA THR A 120 4.65 24.95 13.63
C THR A 120 4.83 24.72 15.12
N ALA A 121 5.88 23.98 15.47
CA ALA A 121 6.31 23.85 16.85
C ALA A 121 6.63 25.27 17.36
N PRO A 122 6.23 25.64 18.59
CA PRO A 122 6.58 26.92 19.18
C PRO A 122 8.09 27.09 19.34
#